data_AF-A0A7C9AVA8-F1
#
_entry.id   AF-A0A7C9AVA8-F1
#
_cell.length_a   1.000
_cell.length_b   1.000
_cell.length_c   1.000
_cell.angle_alpha   90.00
_cell.angle_beta   90.00
_cell.angle_gamma   90.00
#
_symmetry.space_group_name_H-M   'P 1'
#
loop_
_entity.id
_entity.type
_entity.pdbx_description
1 polymer ?
#
loop_
_entity_poly.entity_id
_entity_poly.type
_entity_poly.pdbx_seq_one_letter_code
_entity_poly.pdbx_strand_id
1 'polypeptide(L)'
;MLSQNLTNEWAKGLLSDADNLTEEKIDDVLNEFLKDSKEGYLVNKGWPEVFSPYIVSKAALNAYTRVMAKKYPSISINCVCPGFVKTDVNGNTGKLSVEEG
;
A
#
# COMPACT_ATOMS: atom_id res chain seq x y z
N MET A 1 7.01 6.24 -0.56
CA MET A 1 7.60 5.97 0.78
C MET A 1 7.14 4.63 1.34
N LEU A 2 5.83 4.32 1.41
CA LEU A 2 5.36 3.01 1.92
C LEU A 2 5.47 1.85 0.90
N SER A 3 5.28 2.12 -0.39
CA SER A 3 5.49 1.11 -1.45
C SER A 3 6.94 0.60 -1.52
N GLN A 4 7.90 1.38 -1.03
CA GLN A 4 9.32 0.97 -0.94
C GLN A 4 9.56 -0.01 0.21
N ASN A 5 8.67 -0.04 1.21
CA ASN A 5 8.77 -0.93 2.37
C ASN A 5 8.05 -2.27 2.15
N LEU A 6 7.41 -2.47 0.98
CA LEU A 6 6.88 -3.77 0.60
C LEU A 6 8.04 -4.68 0.21
N THR A 7 8.31 -5.69 1.04
CA THR A 7 9.47 -6.60 0.89
C THR A 7 9.15 -7.88 0.13
N ASN A 8 7.86 -8.24 -0.02
CA ASN A 8 7.46 -9.42 -0.79
C ASN A 8 7.68 -9.11 -2.29
N GLU A 9 8.69 -9.72 -2.89
CA GLU A 9 9.13 -9.38 -4.24
C GLU A 9 8.09 -9.71 -5.33
N TRP A 10 7.29 -10.75 -5.14
CA TRP A 10 6.17 -11.05 -6.04
C TRP A 10 5.12 -9.93 -6.02
N ALA A 11 4.64 -9.57 -4.82
CA ALA A 11 3.65 -8.52 -4.64
C ALA A 11 4.19 -7.17 -5.13
N LYS A 12 5.45 -6.86 -4.83
CA LYS A 12 6.12 -5.64 -5.28
C LYS A 12 6.24 -5.57 -6.80
N GLY A 13 6.66 -6.66 -7.45
CA GLY A 13 6.73 -6.75 -8.90
C GLY A 13 5.36 -6.49 -9.53
N LEU A 14 4.35 -7.22 -9.07
CA LEU A 14 2.98 -7.13 -9.57
C LEU A 14 2.36 -5.74 -9.37
N LEU A 15 2.47 -5.14 -8.18
CA LEU A 15 1.91 -3.81 -7.89
C LEU A 15 2.68 -2.67 -8.58
N SER A 16 3.94 -2.89 -8.96
CA SER A 16 4.77 -1.88 -9.64
C SER A 16 4.54 -1.81 -11.15
N ASP A 17 4.15 -2.91 -11.79
CA ASP A 17 3.93 -3.03 -13.23
C ASP A 17 2.73 -2.19 -13.69
N ALA A 18 2.99 -0.95 -14.09
CA ALA A 18 1.95 0.01 -14.48
C ALA A 18 1.08 -0.50 -15.61
N ASP A 19 1.69 -1.20 -16.56
CA ASP A 19 1.14 -1.43 -17.89
C ASP A 19 0.19 -2.61 -17.88
N ASN A 20 0.45 -3.59 -17.01
CA ASN A 20 -0.39 -4.77 -16.86
C ASN A 20 -1.20 -4.80 -15.56
N LEU A 21 -1.23 -3.71 -14.78
CA LEU A 21 -1.96 -3.65 -13.51
C LEU A 21 -3.48 -3.64 -13.72
N THR A 22 -4.19 -4.47 -12.97
CA THR A 22 -5.66 -4.55 -12.95
C THR A 22 -6.17 -4.58 -11.51
N GLU A 23 -7.46 -4.31 -11.30
CA GLU A 23 -8.12 -4.44 -9.99
C GLU A 23 -7.97 -5.89 -9.46
N GLU A 24 -8.20 -6.89 -10.30
CA GLU A 24 -8.06 -8.32 -9.96
C GLU A 24 -6.65 -8.69 -9.46
N LYS A 25 -5.60 -8.21 -10.12
CA LYS A 25 -4.22 -8.46 -9.67
C LYS A 25 -3.93 -7.83 -8.30
N ILE A 26 -4.51 -6.65 -8.03
CA ILE A 26 -4.39 -6.02 -6.70
C ILE A 26 -5.09 -6.88 -5.66
N ASP A 27 -6.28 -7.39 -5.96
CA ASP A 27 -7.03 -8.30 -5.09
C ASP A 27 -6.28 -9.61 -4.84
N ASP A 28 -5.61 -10.19 -5.85
CA ASP A 28 -4.77 -11.38 -5.69
C ASP A 28 -3.68 -11.17 -4.63
N VAL A 29 -3.00 -10.02 -4.67
CA VAL A 29 -1.98 -9.65 -3.68
C VAL A 29 -2.58 -9.53 -2.29
N LEU A 30 -3.74 -8.88 -2.17
CA LEU A 30 -4.42 -8.71 -0.89
C LEU A 30 -4.92 -10.04 -0.32
N ASN A 31 -5.46 -10.92 -1.16
CA ASN A 31 -5.96 -12.23 -0.78
C ASN A 31 -4.83 -13.15 -0.33
N GLU A 32 -3.70 -13.19 -1.04
CA GLU A 32 -2.54 -13.98 -0.63
C GLU A 32 -1.93 -13.44 0.67
N PHE A 33 -1.84 -12.11 0.83
CA PHE A 33 -1.43 -11.51 2.11
C PHE A 33 -2.34 -11.92 3.27
N LEU A 34 -3.67 -11.86 3.09
CA LEU A 34 -4.63 -12.23 4.13
C LEU A 34 -4.56 -13.73 4.47
N LYS A 35 -4.32 -14.58 3.48
CA LYS A 35 -4.08 -16.01 3.67
C LYS A 35 -2.80 -16.26 4.48
N ASP A 36 -1.67 -15.73 4.02
CA ASP A 36 -0.38 -15.88 4.71
C ASP A 36 -0.41 -15.28 6.13
N SER A 37 -1.16 -14.19 6.33
CA SER A 37 -1.38 -13.60 7.66
C SER A 37 -2.16 -14.52 8.60
N LYS A 38 -3.19 -15.22 8.11
CA LYS A 38 -3.98 -16.17 8.91
C LYS A 38 -3.18 -17.42 9.26
N GLU A 39 -2.31 -17.86 8.36
CA GLU A 39 -1.49 -19.05 8.52
C GLU A 39 -0.17 -18.78 9.27
N GLY A 40 0.14 -17.51 9.59
CA GLY A 40 1.35 -17.13 10.32
C GLY A 40 2.62 -17.13 9.48
N TYR A 41 2.51 -17.02 8.16
CA TYR A 41 3.63 -17.12 7.22
C TYR A 41 4.18 -15.78 6.72
N LEU A 42 3.86 -14.66 7.38
CA LEU A 42 4.25 -13.33 6.90
C LEU A 42 5.76 -13.21 6.64
N VAL A 43 6.59 -13.43 7.67
CA VAL A 43 8.05 -13.32 7.56
C VAL A 43 8.62 -14.35 6.59
N ASN A 44 8.17 -15.60 6.68
CA ASN A 44 8.63 -16.70 5.84
C ASN A 44 8.35 -16.48 4.34
N LYS A 45 7.26 -15.77 4.02
CA LYS A 45 6.88 -15.39 2.65
C LYS A 45 7.42 -14.01 2.25
N GLY A 46 8.29 -13.42 3.07
CA GLY A 46 8.94 -12.14 2.77
C GLY A 46 8.02 -10.93 2.88
N TRP A 47 6.85 -11.05 3.51
CA TRP A 47 6.03 -9.88 3.84
C TRP A 47 6.73 -9.01 4.91
N PRO A 48 6.43 -7.70 4.97
CA PRO A 48 7.09 -6.82 5.94
C PRO A 48 6.85 -7.28 7.38
N GLU A 49 7.87 -7.24 8.23
CA GLU A 49 7.74 -7.70 9.63
C GLU A 49 6.98 -6.69 10.50
N VAL A 50 7.23 -5.40 10.27
CA VAL A 50 6.67 -4.29 11.07
C VAL A 50 5.65 -3.54 10.24
N PHE A 51 4.48 -3.26 10.83
CA PHE A 51 3.36 -2.57 10.16
C PHE A 51 2.89 -3.26 8.86
N SER A 52 3.06 -4.58 8.74
CA SER A 52 2.75 -5.35 7.51
C SER A 52 1.41 -5.02 6.87
N PRO A 53 0.26 -5.07 7.60
CA PRO A 53 -1.04 -4.80 6.99
C PRO A 53 -1.16 -3.36 6.48
N TYR A 54 -0.55 -2.41 7.17
CA TYR A 54 -0.56 -1.00 6.78
C TYR A 54 0.28 -0.76 5.51
N ILE A 55 1.47 -1.37 5.43
CA ILE A 55 2.33 -1.26 4.25
C ILE A 55 1.65 -1.86 3.02
N VAL A 56 1.10 -3.09 3.14
CA VAL A 56 0.44 -3.78 2.04
C VAL A 56 -0.81 -3.02 1.58
N SER A 57 -1.67 -2.57 2.50
CA SER A 57 -2.86 -1.81 2.13
C SER A 57 -2.54 -0.48 1.44
N LYS A 58 -1.51 0.24 1.86
CA LYS A 58 -1.10 1.50 1.21
C LYS A 58 -0.38 1.27 -0.13
N ALA A 59 0.35 0.16 -0.29
CA ALA A 59 0.89 -0.22 -1.59
C ALA A 59 -0.23 -0.56 -2.58
N ALA A 60 -1.23 -1.32 -2.15
CA ALA A 60 -2.42 -1.64 -2.95
C ALA A 60 -3.23 -0.39 -3.31
N LEU A 61 -3.44 0.55 -2.37
CA LEU A 61 -4.11 1.83 -2.65
C LEU A 61 -3.38 2.66 -3.71
N ASN A 62 -2.05 2.74 -3.65
CA ASN A 62 -1.26 3.44 -4.66
C ASN A 62 -1.38 2.78 -6.04
N ALA A 63 -1.38 1.44 -6.08
CA ALA A 63 -1.60 0.66 -7.30
C ALA A 63 -3.00 0.95 -7.88
N TYR A 64 -4.03 0.87 -7.03
CA TYR A 64 -5.42 1.14 -7.40
C TYR A 64 -5.62 2.57 -7.95
N THR A 65 -4.96 3.55 -7.34
CA THR A 65 -4.96 4.95 -7.80
C THR A 65 -4.50 5.04 -9.27
N ARG A 66 -3.46 4.29 -9.66
CA ARG A 66 -2.96 4.26 -11.05
C ARG A 66 -3.96 3.62 -12.01
N VAL A 67 -4.61 2.52 -11.58
CA VAL A 67 -5.66 1.87 -12.38
C VAL A 67 -6.82 2.83 -12.63
N MET A 68 -7.28 3.51 -11.58
CA MET A 68 -8.38 4.47 -11.69
C MET A 68 -8.02 5.68 -12.55
N ALA A 69 -6.81 6.23 -12.42
CA ALA A 69 -6.34 7.34 -13.24
C ALA A 69 -6.33 6.98 -14.74
N LYS A 70 -5.93 5.74 -15.10
CA LYS A 70 -6.01 5.24 -16.48
C LYS A 70 -7.46 5.05 -16.97
N LYS A 71 -8.33 4.54 -16.09
CA LYS A 71 -9.75 4.28 -16.39
C LYS A 71 -10.55 5.56 -16.62
N TYR A 72 -10.19 6.65 -15.94
CA TYR A 72 -10.91 7.92 -15.99
C TYR A 72 -9.96 9.09 -16.36
N PRO A 73 -9.55 9.22 -17.64
CA PRO A 73 -8.55 10.19 -18.04
C PRO A 73 -9.00 11.66 -17.90
N SER A 74 -10.30 11.93 -17.75
CA SER A 74 -10.83 13.26 -17.49
C SER A 74 -10.78 13.68 -16.01
N ILE A 75 -10.40 12.77 -15.10
CA ILE A 75 -10.35 13.00 -13.66
C ILE A 75 -8.91 12.86 -13.19
N SER A 76 -8.41 13.86 -12.47
CA SER A 76 -7.09 13.78 -11.81
C SER A 76 -7.18 12.93 -10.53
N ILE A 77 -6.86 11.64 -10.65
CA ILE A 77 -6.87 10.70 -9.51
C ILE A 77 -5.44 10.48 -9.02
N ASN A 78 -5.15 10.90 -7.78
CA ASN A 78 -3.82 10.90 -7.19
C ASN A 78 -3.83 10.34 -5.77
N CYS A 79 -2.66 9.91 -5.29
CA CYS A 79 -2.43 9.50 -3.90
C CYS A 79 -1.27 10.31 -3.32
N VAL A 80 -1.37 10.66 -2.04
CA VAL A 80 -0.37 11.49 -1.34
C VAL A 80 0.00 10.87 0.01
N CYS A 81 1.23 11.10 0.42
CA CYS A 81 1.69 10.81 1.78
C CYS A 81 1.76 12.14 2.54
N PRO A 82 0.89 12.37 3.55
CA PRO A 82 0.87 13.63 4.31
C PRO A 82 2.10 13.80 5.20
N GLY A 83 2.92 12.75 5.35
CA GLY A 83 4.06 12.72 6.23
C GLY A 83 3.70 12.14 7.60
N PHE A 84 4.56 12.39 8.60
CA PHE A 84 4.36 11.90 9.96
C PHE A 84 3.65 12.95 10.81
N VAL A 85 2.31 12.91 10.78
CA VAL A 85 1.39 13.93 11.30
C VAL A 85 0.90 13.58 12.71
N LYS A 86 0.81 14.56 13.62
CA LYS A 86 0.27 14.39 14.97
C LYS A 86 -1.24 14.12 14.95
N THR A 87 -1.63 12.85 15.04
CA THR A 87 -3.04 12.42 15.02
C THR A 87 -3.27 11.29 16.03
N ASP A 88 -4.52 10.91 16.28
CA ASP A 88 -4.79 9.77 17.17
C ASP A 88 -4.21 8.44 16.66
N VAL A 89 -4.04 8.27 15.34
CA VAL A 89 -3.49 7.05 14.70
C VAL A 89 -2.09 6.71 15.21
N ASN A 90 -1.29 7.72 15.58
CA ASN A 90 0.05 7.53 16.13
C ASN A 90 0.16 8.08 17.57
N GLY A 91 -0.94 8.14 18.31
CA GLY A 91 -0.96 8.59 19.70
C GLY A 91 -0.53 10.04 19.87
N ASN A 92 -0.91 10.92 18.92
CA ASN A 92 -0.54 12.33 18.85
C ASN A 92 0.98 12.59 18.78
N THR A 93 1.74 11.63 18.26
CA THR A 93 3.17 11.79 17.94
C THR A 93 3.34 12.25 16.49
N GLY A 94 4.42 12.94 16.14
CA GLY A 94 4.58 13.43 14.77
C GLY A 94 5.56 14.57 14.64
N LYS A 95 6.08 14.76 13.42
CA LYS A 95 6.88 15.94 13.06
C LYS A 95 6.01 17.11 12.59
N LEU A 96 4.86 16.81 11.98
CA LEU A 96 3.94 17.78 11.40
C LEU A 96 2.68 17.94 12.26
N SER A 97 2.11 19.14 12.26
CA SER A 97 0.74 19.42 12.72
C SER A 97 -0.31 18.90 11.73
N VAL A 98 -1.58 18.86 12.13
CA VAL A 98 -2.69 18.43 11.28
C VAL A 98 -2.84 19.35 10.07
N GLU A 99 -2.55 20.64 10.23
CA GLU A 99 -2.67 21.65 9.17
C GLU A 99 -1.53 21.60 8.15
N GLU A 100 -0.36 21.06 8.53
CA GLU A 100 0.82 20.92 7.64
C GLU A 100 0.82 19.62 6.82
N GLY A 101 0.06 18.61 7.27
CA GLY A 101 0.00 17.27 6.70
C GLY A 101 -1.04 17.11 5.59
#